data_AF-A0A945DP86-F1
#
_entry.id   AF-A0A945DP86-F1
#
_cell.length_a   1.000
_cell.length_b   1.000
_cell.length_c   1.000
_cell.angle_alpha   90.00
_cell.angle_beta   90.00
_cell.angle_gamma   90.00
#
_symmetry.space_group_name_H-M   'P 1'
#
loop_
_entity.id
_entity.type
_entity.pdbx_description
1 polymer ?
#
loop_
_entity_poly.entity_id
_entity_poly.type
_entity_poly.pdbx_seq_one_letter_code
_entity_poly.pdbx_strand_id
1 'polypeptide(L)'
;MAGFNQRFAKPARVNVDAHREVQETKIELDLILSQHHQRVISKSLEIRFRNMVYQLQKPGHQHRWSGIKATVCKHYDDRVSIRVCGEIVPYKTYKVGEAPKLTADEKTINHRVDQTIEKQKSKAASNSPWRNFKFGSEARQHTESR
;
A
#
# COMPACT_ATOMS: atom_id res chain seq x y z
N MET A 1 14.14 27.19 13.73
CA MET A 1 14.30 25.92 14.49
C MET A 1 15.73 25.70 14.98
N ALA A 2 16.43 26.76 15.45
CA ALA A 2 17.87 26.68 15.79
C ALA A 2 18.23 27.15 17.23
N GLY A 3 17.26 27.68 18.00
CA GLY A 3 17.52 28.26 19.32
C GLY A 3 17.29 27.34 20.52
N PHE A 4 16.74 26.14 20.33
CA PHE A 4 16.42 25.25 21.46
C PHE A 4 17.69 24.71 22.14
N ASN A 5 18.68 24.29 21.36
CA ASN A 5 19.92 23.77 21.90
C ASN A 5 20.67 24.83 22.73
N GLN A 6 20.63 26.11 22.35
CA GLN A 6 21.28 27.18 23.13
C GLN A 6 20.63 27.42 24.50
N ARG A 7 19.31 27.26 24.60
CA ARG A 7 18.57 27.51 25.85
C ARG A 7 18.67 26.35 26.84
N PHE A 8 18.85 25.12 26.35
CA PHE A 8 18.73 23.91 27.15
C PHE A 8 20.02 23.09 27.25
N ALA A 9 21.02 23.34 26.39
CA ALA A 9 22.31 22.67 26.52
C ALA A 9 23.00 23.13 27.81
N LYS A 10 23.30 22.17 28.69
CA LYS A 10 24.20 22.36 29.81
C LYS A 10 25.52 21.65 29.49
N PRO A 11 26.67 22.26 29.77
CA PRO A 11 27.95 21.60 29.59
C PRO A 11 28.03 20.37 30.50
N ALA A 12 28.69 19.32 30.02
CA ALA A 12 28.93 18.13 30.83
C ALA A 12 29.77 18.49 32.05
N ARG A 13 29.45 17.91 33.21
CA ARG A 13 30.23 18.11 34.45
C ARG A 13 31.66 17.60 34.32
N VAL A 14 31.85 16.55 33.54
CA VAL A 14 33.15 15.94 33.23
C VAL A 14 33.19 15.74 31.72
N ASN A 15 34.21 16.28 31.07
CA ASN A 15 34.39 16.19 29.62
C ASN A 15 35.15 14.91 29.25
N VAL A 16 34.60 13.76 29.64
CA VAL A 16 35.14 12.45 29.29
C VAL A 16 34.09 11.73 28.45
N ASP A 17 34.56 11.09 27.38
CA ASP A 17 33.71 10.23 26.56
C ASP A 17 33.34 8.98 27.36
N ALA A 18 32.08 8.92 27.81
CA ALA A 18 31.52 7.79 28.56
C ALA A 18 30.74 6.83 27.66
N HIS A 19 30.79 6.99 26.33
CA HIS A 19 30.07 6.10 25.42
C HIS A 19 30.72 4.71 25.42
N ARG A 20 29.86 3.69 25.40
CA ARG A 20 30.29 2.32 25.19
C ARG A 20 30.56 2.11 23.70
N GLU A 21 31.71 1.54 23.38
CA GLU A 21 32.01 1.12 22.01
C GLU A 21 30.98 0.10 21.52
N VAL A 22 30.52 0.29 20.29
CA VAL A 22 29.54 -0.59 19.67
C VAL A 22 30.22 -1.92 19.32
N GLN A 23 29.81 -2.98 20.01
CA GLN A 23 30.35 -4.33 19.83
C GLN A 23 29.70 -5.08 18.66
N GLU A 24 28.50 -4.66 18.27
CA GLU A 24 27.69 -5.30 17.25
C GLU A 24 28.19 -4.96 15.85
N THR A 25 28.07 -5.91 14.94
CA THR A 25 28.34 -5.67 13.52
C THR A 25 27.26 -4.78 12.90
N LYS A 26 27.57 -4.16 11.75
CA LYS A 26 26.58 -3.35 11.01
C LYS A 26 25.30 -4.12 10.70
N ILE A 27 25.41 -5.41 10.37
CA ILE A 27 24.26 -6.26 10.04
C ILE A 27 23.37 -6.49 11.27
N GLU A 28 23.98 -6.71 12.43
CA GLU A 28 23.25 -6.87 13.70
C GLU A 28 22.56 -5.57 14.11
N LEU A 29 23.23 -4.43 13.97
CA LEU A 29 22.64 -3.11 14.22
C LEU A 29 21.46 -2.83 13.31
N ASP A 30 21.58 -3.12 12.00
CA ASP A 30 20.48 -2.99 11.05
C ASP A 30 19.27 -3.82 11.50
N LEU A 31 19.51 -5.05 11.97
CA LEU A 31 18.44 -5.90 12.50
C LEU A 31 17.84 -5.35 13.78
N ILE A 32 18.65 -4.90 14.74
CA ILE A 32 18.19 -4.36 16.02
C ILE A 32 17.35 -3.10 15.80
N LEU A 33 17.79 -2.23 14.90
CA LEU A 33 17.17 -0.94 14.58
C LEU A 33 16.09 -1.06 13.49
N SER A 34 15.48 -2.23 13.30
CA SER A 34 14.40 -2.45 12.34
C SER A 34 13.05 -2.64 13.02
N GLN A 35 11.96 -2.53 12.25
CA GLN A 35 10.61 -2.84 12.73
C GLN A 35 10.36 -4.35 12.69
N HIS A 36 10.10 -4.96 13.84
CA HIS A 36 9.93 -6.42 13.94
C HIS A 36 8.46 -6.82 13.90
N HIS A 37 8.15 -7.81 13.07
CA HIS A 37 6.81 -8.38 12.95
C HIS A 37 6.85 -9.90 13.12
N GLN A 38 6.11 -10.42 14.09
CA GLN A 38 5.97 -11.87 14.24
C GLN A 38 4.99 -12.42 13.20
N ARG A 39 5.39 -13.46 12.48
CA ARG A 39 4.56 -14.17 11.48
C ARG A 39 4.73 -15.67 11.62
N VAL A 40 3.68 -16.42 11.36
CA VAL A 40 3.74 -17.89 11.37
C VAL A 40 4.16 -18.37 9.98
N ILE A 41 5.09 -19.32 9.94
CA ILE A 41 5.54 -19.96 8.70
C ILE A 41 4.49 -21.00 8.27
N SER A 42 4.03 -20.90 7.02
CA SER A 42 3.08 -21.87 6.46
C SER A 42 3.71 -23.24 6.23
N LYS A 43 2.90 -24.26 5.91
CA LYS A 43 3.39 -25.60 5.54
C LYS A 43 4.30 -25.59 4.30
N SER A 44 4.09 -24.64 3.39
CA SER A 44 4.91 -24.45 2.18
C SER A 44 6.17 -23.61 2.42
N LEU A 45 6.54 -23.36 3.68
CA LEU A 45 7.64 -22.46 4.07
C LEU A 45 7.47 -21.03 3.54
N GLU A 46 6.23 -20.53 3.56
CA GLU A 46 5.90 -19.19 3.12
C GLU A 46 5.49 -18.30 4.28
N ILE A 47 5.87 -17.02 4.19
CA ILE A 47 5.42 -15.96 5.09
C ILE A 47 4.76 -14.88 4.24
N ARG A 48 3.57 -14.44 4.64
CA ARG A 48 2.89 -13.29 4.02
C ARG A 48 3.18 -12.02 4.81
N PHE A 49 3.64 -10.99 4.12
CA PHE A 49 3.90 -9.68 4.70
C PHE A 49 3.76 -8.60 3.63
N ARG A 50 3.02 -7.52 3.92
CA ARG A 50 2.83 -6.35 3.03
C ARG A 50 2.49 -6.70 1.56
N ASN A 51 1.48 -7.56 1.36
CA ASN A 51 1.05 -8.03 0.04
C ASN A 51 2.12 -8.79 -0.77
N MET A 52 3.18 -9.25 -0.11
CA MET A 52 4.20 -10.10 -0.68
C MET A 52 4.23 -11.44 0.05
N VAL A 53 4.53 -12.49 -0.69
CA VAL A 53 4.83 -13.82 -0.17
C VAL A 53 6.34 -14.00 -0.20
N TYR A 54 6.90 -14.36 0.95
CA TYR A 54 8.30 -14.65 1.14
C TYR A 54 8.46 -16.17 1.32
N GLN A 55 9.03 -16.84 0.33
CA GLN A 55 9.29 -18.28 0.35
C GLN A 55 10.70 -18.55 0.86
N LEU A 56 10.81 -19.20 2.02
CA LEU A 56 12.09 -19.49 2.66
C LEU A 56 12.87 -20.56 1.87
N GLN A 57 14.13 -20.29 1.58
CA GLN A 57 15.01 -21.18 0.81
C GLN A 57 15.82 -22.08 1.76
N LYS A 58 15.16 -23.00 2.47
CA LYS A 58 15.84 -24.03 3.29
C LYS A 58 15.14 -25.40 3.08
N PRO A 59 15.40 -26.07 1.94
CA PRO A 59 14.81 -27.38 1.66
C PRO A 59 15.17 -28.38 2.77
N GLY A 60 14.22 -29.25 3.15
CA GLY A 60 14.39 -30.23 4.24
C GLY A 60 13.97 -29.75 5.64
N HIS A 61 13.81 -28.43 5.85
CA HIS A 61 13.36 -27.88 7.15
C HIS A 61 11.85 -27.66 7.25
N GLN A 62 11.06 -28.15 6.28
CA GLN A 62 9.60 -27.99 6.23
C GLN A 62 8.92 -28.42 7.53
N HIS A 63 9.20 -29.63 8.00
CA HIS A 63 8.62 -30.16 9.24
C HIS A 63 9.07 -29.40 10.50
N ARG A 64 10.30 -28.87 10.50
CA ARG A 64 10.83 -28.14 11.64
C ARG A 64 10.23 -26.74 11.73
N TRP A 65 10.03 -26.06 10.60
CA TRP A 65 9.67 -24.65 10.59
C TRP A 65 8.19 -24.39 10.39
N SER A 66 7.44 -25.33 9.82
CA SER A 66 6.00 -25.18 9.66
C SER A 66 5.32 -24.96 11.01
N GLY A 67 4.50 -23.89 11.10
CA GLY A 67 3.78 -23.54 12.32
C GLY A 67 4.59 -22.74 13.35
N ILE A 68 5.91 -22.61 13.17
CA ILE A 68 6.77 -21.80 14.05
C ILE A 68 6.64 -20.30 13.71
N LYS A 69 6.81 -19.45 14.72
CA LYS A 69 6.90 -18.00 14.57
C LYS A 69 8.27 -17.60 14.03
N ALA A 70 8.29 -16.88 12.92
CA ALA A 70 9.42 -16.14 12.39
C ALA A 70 9.28 -14.65 12.73
N THR A 71 10.43 -13.98 12.85
CA THR A 71 10.50 -12.51 12.97
C THR A 71 10.85 -11.92 11.61
N VAL A 72 9.92 -11.16 11.04
CA VAL A 72 10.14 -10.37 9.84
C VAL A 72 10.62 -8.99 10.28
N CYS A 73 11.88 -8.68 9.99
CA CYS A 73 12.53 -7.41 10.25
C CYS A 73 12.38 -6.51 9.02
N LYS A 74 11.62 -5.42 9.16
CA LYS A 74 11.45 -4.41 8.12
C LYS A 74 12.35 -3.22 8.41
N HIS A 75 13.34 -3.03 7.56
CA HIS A 75 14.27 -1.91 7.65
C HIS A 75 13.59 -0.60 7.23
N TYR A 76 14.17 0.53 7.61
CA TYR A 76 13.69 1.86 7.22
C TYR A 76 13.85 2.11 5.71
N ASP A 77 14.84 1.48 5.08
CA ASP A 77 15.04 1.50 3.62
C ASP A 77 14.10 0.54 2.86
N ASP A 78 13.03 0.08 3.49
CA ASP A 78 12.07 -0.92 2.98
C ASP A 78 12.64 -2.32 2.64
N ARG A 79 13.94 -2.54 2.88
CA ARG A 79 14.54 -3.89 2.86
C ARG A 79 13.87 -4.78 3.92
N VAL A 80 13.79 -6.08 3.64
CA VAL A 80 13.21 -7.07 4.57
C VAL A 80 14.22 -8.16 4.86
N SER A 81 14.39 -8.49 6.14
CA SER A 81 15.18 -9.63 6.59
C SER A 81 14.27 -10.55 7.40
N ILE A 82 14.41 -11.86 7.24
CA ILE A 82 13.59 -12.84 7.97
C ILE A 82 14.49 -13.64 8.89
N ARG A 83 14.12 -13.68 10.18
CA ARG A 83 14.79 -14.49 11.19
C ARG A 83 13.91 -15.63 11.67
N VAL A 84 14.47 -16.83 11.70
CA VAL A 84 13.82 -18.04 12.23
C VAL A 84 14.77 -18.66 13.24
N CYS A 85 14.30 -18.89 14.47
CA CYS A 85 15.13 -19.46 15.55
C CYS A 85 16.47 -18.73 15.77
N GLY A 86 16.50 -17.40 15.60
CA GLY A 86 17.70 -16.58 15.78
C GLY A 86 18.56 -16.41 14.52
N GLU A 87 18.43 -17.27 13.52
CA GLU A 87 19.20 -17.22 12.27
C GLU A 87 18.49 -16.38 11.19
N ILE A 88 19.27 -15.66 10.38
CA ILE A 88 18.76 -15.00 9.17
C ILE A 88 18.59 -16.05 8.07
N VAL A 89 17.43 -16.06 7.42
CA VAL A 89 17.07 -17.08 6.44
C VAL A 89 16.94 -16.45 5.05
N PRO A 90 17.57 -17.02 4.00
CA PRO A 90 17.39 -16.57 2.63
C PRO A 90 15.97 -16.87 2.15
N TYR A 91 15.42 -16.00 1.30
CA TYR A 91 14.06 -16.13 0.80
C TYR A 91 13.96 -15.72 -0.68
N LYS A 92 12.89 -16.16 -1.34
CA LYS A 92 12.43 -15.66 -2.64
C LYS A 92 11.11 -14.93 -2.45
N THR A 93 10.91 -13.84 -3.18
CA THR A 93 9.68 -13.03 -3.08
C THR A 93 8.77 -13.25 -4.27
N TYR A 94 7.48 -13.36 -4.00
CA TYR A 94 6.41 -13.37 -4.98
C TYR A 94 5.45 -12.24 -4.66
N LYS A 95 5.09 -11.43 -5.66
CA LYS A 95 4.01 -10.46 -5.50
C LYS A 95 2.70 -11.22 -5.51
N VAL A 96 1.94 -11.10 -4.44
CA VAL A 96 0.52 -11.47 -4.50
C VAL A 96 -0.13 -10.41 -5.39
N GLY A 97 -1.00 -10.82 -6.32
CA GLY A 97 -1.70 -9.89 -7.22
C GLY A 97 -2.32 -8.71 -6.46
N GLU A 98 -2.62 -7.61 -7.17
CA GLU A 98 -3.25 -6.45 -6.54
C GLU A 98 -4.46 -6.90 -5.73
N ALA A 99 -4.47 -6.54 -4.45
CA ALA A 99 -5.63 -6.77 -3.62
C ALA A 99 -6.83 -6.12 -4.31
N PRO A 100 -7.99 -6.80 -4.40
CA PRO A 100 -9.17 -6.21 -5.03
C PRO A 100 -9.44 -4.84 -4.38
N LYS A 101 -9.67 -3.83 -5.21
CA LYS A 101 -10.07 -2.50 -4.73
C LYS A 101 -11.21 -2.70 -3.76
N LEU A 102 -11.10 -2.12 -2.56
CA LEU A 102 -12.16 -2.15 -1.56
C LEU A 102 -13.48 -1.80 -2.25
N THR A 103 -14.41 -2.75 -2.30
CA THR A 103 -15.76 -2.52 -2.83
C THR A 103 -16.32 -1.33 -2.06
N ALA A 104 -16.80 -0.32 -2.79
CA ALA A 104 -17.30 0.90 -2.18
C ALA A 104 -18.41 0.54 -1.18
N ASP A 105 -18.40 1.19 -0.02
CA ASP A 105 -19.45 1.04 0.99
C ASP A 105 -20.82 1.37 0.38
N GLU A 106 -21.87 0.63 0.76
CA GLU A 106 -23.22 0.72 0.18
C GLU A 106 -23.73 2.17 0.17
N LYS A 107 -23.38 2.93 1.21
CA LYS A 107 -23.76 4.35 1.37
C LYS A 107 -23.03 5.32 0.43
N THR A 108 -21.91 4.91 -0.16
CA THR A 108 -21.11 5.76 -1.06
C THR A 108 -21.36 5.50 -2.54
N ILE A 109 -22.13 4.47 -2.88
CA ILE A 109 -22.43 4.10 -4.28
C ILE A 109 -23.24 5.19 -4.98
N ASN A 110 -24.33 5.65 -4.36
CA ASN A 110 -25.23 6.65 -4.96
C ASN A 110 -24.48 7.94 -5.31
N HIS A 111 -23.68 8.46 -4.37
CA HIS A 111 -22.90 9.68 -4.59
C HIS A 111 -21.93 9.54 -5.78
N ARG A 112 -21.32 8.36 -5.98
CA ARG A 112 -20.41 8.14 -7.12
C ARG A 112 -21.17 8.07 -8.44
N VAL A 113 -22.34 7.42 -8.44
CA VAL A 113 -23.23 7.36 -9.60
C VAL A 113 -23.66 8.78 -10.00
N ASP A 114 -24.11 9.59 -9.05
CA ASP A 114 -24.53 10.98 -9.28
C ASP A 114 -23.37 11.82 -9.85
N GLN A 115 -22.18 11.73 -9.25
CA GLN A 115 -20.98 12.42 -9.78
C GLN A 115 -20.61 11.98 -11.19
N THR A 116 -20.77 10.70 -11.53
CA THR A 116 -20.50 10.22 -12.90
C THR A 116 -21.53 10.72 -13.91
N ILE A 117 -22.81 10.78 -13.53
CA ILE A 117 -23.87 11.35 -14.35
C ILE A 117 -23.61 12.84 -14.60
N GLU A 118 -23.21 13.59 -13.58
CA GLU A 118 -22.85 15.01 -13.73
C GLU A 118 -21.64 15.22 -14.65
N LYS A 119 -20.60 14.39 -14.54
CA LYS A 119 -19.43 14.45 -15.44
C LYS A 119 -19.77 14.08 -16.88
N GLN A 120 -20.73 13.18 -17.09
CA GLN A 120 -21.22 12.80 -18.41
C GLN A 120 -22.16 13.84 -19.02
N LYS A 121 -22.75 14.74 -18.22
CA LYS A 121 -23.49 15.93 -18.70
C LYS A 121 -22.56 17.00 -19.31
N SER A 122 -21.54 16.61 -20.06
CA SER A 122 -20.86 17.54 -20.95
C SER A 122 -21.81 17.85 -22.13
N LYS A 123 -21.99 19.15 -22.41
CA LYS A 123 -22.89 19.60 -23.49
C LYS A 123 -22.33 19.11 -24.82
N ALA A 124 -23.21 18.60 -25.69
CA ALA A 124 -22.86 18.33 -27.09
C ALA A 124 -22.22 19.57 -27.73
N ALA A 125 -21.15 19.35 -28.52
CA ALA A 125 -20.38 20.41 -29.17
C ALA A 125 -21.29 21.39 -29.93
N SER A 126 -20.93 22.68 -29.93
CA SER A 126 -21.75 23.75 -30.53
C SER A 126 -22.14 23.49 -31.99
N ASN A 127 -21.32 22.74 -32.74
CA ASN A 127 -21.53 22.43 -34.15
C ASN A 127 -22.28 21.10 -34.41
N SER A 128 -23.01 20.57 -33.42
CA SER A 128 -23.75 19.32 -33.64
C SER A 128 -24.99 19.57 -34.53
N PRO A 129 -25.16 18.83 -35.65
CA PRO A 129 -26.19 19.11 -36.66
C PRO A 129 -27.64 18.94 -36.15
N TRP A 130 -27.82 18.24 -35.03
CA TRP A 130 -29.11 17.99 -34.38
C TRP A 130 -29.57 19.12 -33.47
N ARG A 131 -28.74 20.14 -33.23
CA ARG A 131 -29.03 21.23 -32.25
C ARG A 131 -30.07 22.24 -32.74
N ASN A 132 -30.25 22.36 -34.06
CA ASN A 132 -31.17 23.30 -34.71
C ASN A 132 -32.27 22.62 -35.54
N PHE A 133 -32.51 21.33 -35.34
CA PHE A 133 -33.48 20.57 -36.13
C PHE A 133 -34.92 20.90 -35.69
N LYS A 134 -35.71 21.52 -36.58
CA LYS A 134 -37.12 21.90 -36.33
C LYS A 134 -38.04 20.91 -37.05
N PHE A 135 -38.93 20.24 -36.32
CA PHE A 135 -39.98 19.40 -36.90
C PHE A 135 -41.31 20.16 -36.95
N GLY A 136 -41.99 20.10 -38.11
CA GLY A 136 -43.44 20.30 -38.25
C GLY A 136 -43.94 21.75 -38.26
N SER A 137 -43.94 22.39 -39.44
CA SER A 137 -44.90 23.44 -39.76
C SER A 137 -45.66 23.03 -41.03
N GLU A 138 -46.99 23.02 -40.91
CA GLU A 138 -48.03 22.91 -41.95
C GLU A 138 -48.34 21.53 -42.55
N ALA A 139 -49.49 20.98 -42.14
CA ALA A 139 -50.32 20.13 -43.00
C ALA A 139 -51.71 19.92 -42.37
N ARG A 140 -52.64 20.90 -42.52
CA ARG A 140 -54.09 20.66 -42.38
C ARG A 140 -54.90 21.66 -43.21
N GLN A 141 -55.00 21.44 -44.53
CA GLN A 141 -56.19 21.81 -45.29
C GLN A 141 -56.43 20.75 -46.37
N HIS A 142 -57.16 19.70 -45.99
CA HIS A 142 -57.89 18.85 -46.92
C HIS A 142 -59.33 18.86 -46.42
N THR A 143 -60.17 19.67 -47.06
CA THR A 143 -61.64 19.62 -46.89
C THR A 143 -62.23 19.09 -48.18
N GLU A 144 -63.06 18.06 -48.02
CA GLU A 144 -63.73 17.26 -49.04
C GLU A 144 -64.68 18.06 -49.96
N SER A 145 -64.84 17.51 -51.16
CA SER A 145 -65.72 17.93 -52.26
C SER A 145 -67.22 17.92 -51.92
N ARG A 146 -67.96 18.90 -52.46
CA ARG A 146 -69.19 18.67 -53.24
C ARG A 146 -69.53 19.89 -54.09
#